data_AF-A0A953LP50-F1
#
_entry.id   AF-A0A953LP50-F1
#
_cell.length_a   1.000
_cell.length_b   1.000
_cell.length_c   1.000
_cell.angle_alpha   90.00
_cell.angle_beta   90.00
_cell.angle_gamma   90.00
#
_symmetry.space_group_name_H-M   'P 1'
#
loop_
_entity.id
_entity.type
_entity.pdbx_description
1 polymer ?
#
loop_
_entity_poly.entity_id
_entity_poly.type
_entity_poly.pdbx_seq_one_letter_code
_entity_poly.pdbx_strand_id
1 'polypeptide(L)'
;MAVGVNLALCASALYASGGSGPHPEAPSYSGALAISWNERVLAIAEAEDHFLTLKGIRTVAMMHLAMHDALHAVRPRYAPYDYVADARGADPIAAAAQ
;
A
#
# COMPACT_ATOMS: atom_id res chain seq x y z
N MET A 1 -33.87 -6.59 -46.45
CA MET A 1 -34.35 -6.51 -45.05
C MET A 1 -33.13 -6.56 -44.14
N ALA A 2 -32.71 -5.41 -43.63
CA ALA A 2 -31.59 -5.30 -42.69
C ALA A 2 -32.13 -5.47 -41.26
N VAL A 3 -31.64 -6.46 -40.52
CA VAL A 3 -31.92 -6.62 -39.09
C VAL A 3 -30.70 -6.12 -38.33
N GLY A 4 -30.75 -4.88 -37.86
CA GLY A 4 -29.79 -4.33 -36.91
C GLY A 4 -30.12 -4.87 -35.52
N VAL A 5 -29.29 -5.77 -35.02
CA VAL A 5 -29.39 -6.25 -33.63
C VAL A 5 -28.81 -5.17 -32.72
N ASN A 6 -29.70 -4.59 -31.91
CA ASN A 6 -29.44 -3.45 -31.05
C ASN A 6 -28.68 -3.90 -29.79
N LEU A 7 -27.37 -3.67 -29.75
CA LEU A 7 -26.45 -4.08 -28.69
C LEU A 7 -26.56 -3.23 -27.39
N ALA A 8 -27.62 -2.46 -27.22
CA ALA A 8 -27.72 -1.45 -26.16
C ALA A 8 -28.46 -1.91 -24.89
N LEU A 9 -29.05 -3.12 -24.85
CA LEU A 9 -29.96 -3.49 -23.75
C LEU A 9 -29.33 -4.33 -22.61
N CYS A 10 -28.07 -4.75 -22.71
CA CYS A 10 -27.43 -5.52 -21.62
C CYS A 10 -26.72 -4.66 -20.55
N ALA A 11 -26.53 -3.36 -20.80
CA ALA A 11 -25.74 -2.51 -19.90
C ALA A 11 -26.50 -1.97 -18.67
N SER A 12 -27.83 -1.97 -18.68
CA SER A 12 -28.66 -1.34 -17.64
C SER A 12 -29.15 -2.29 -16.54
N ALA A 13 -28.94 -3.60 -16.68
CA ALA A 13 -29.38 -4.58 -15.67
C ALA A 13 -28.37 -4.80 -14.51
N LEU A 14 -27.13 -4.31 -14.63
CA LEU A 14 -26.09 -4.45 -13.60
C LEU A 14 -25.99 -3.27 -12.63
N TYR A 15 -26.73 -2.16 -12.88
CA TYR A 15 -26.63 -0.94 -12.06
C TYR A 15 -27.71 -0.82 -10.95
N ALA A 16 -28.51 -1.85 -10.73
CA ALA A 16 -29.64 -1.83 -9.79
C ALA A 16 -29.41 -2.59 -8.48
N SER A 17 -28.19 -2.57 -7.92
CA SER A 17 -27.94 -3.03 -6.54
C SER A 17 -26.99 -2.11 -5.75
N GLY A 18 -26.90 -0.83 -6.11
CA GLY A 18 -26.24 0.19 -5.29
C GLY A 18 -27.13 0.70 -4.16
N GLY A 19 -27.72 -0.21 -3.37
CA GLY A 19 -28.39 0.16 -2.13
C GLY A 19 -27.35 0.60 -1.12
N SER A 20 -27.05 1.91 -1.08
CA SER A 20 -26.27 2.52 0.00
C SER A 20 -27.13 2.56 1.27
N GLY A 21 -27.30 1.40 1.90
CA GLY A 21 -27.67 1.35 3.31
C GLY A 21 -26.61 2.12 4.13
N PRO A 22 -26.94 2.59 5.33
CA PRO A 22 -25.97 3.26 6.19
C PRO A 22 -24.81 2.30 6.46
N HIS A 23 -23.70 2.47 5.73
CA HIS A 23 -22.44 1.84 6.08
C HIS A 23 -21.98 2.52 7.37
N PRO A 24 -21.61 1.77 8.42
CA PRO A 24 -21.02 2.37 9.60
C PRO A 24 -19.86 3.25 9.15
N GLU A 25 -19.90 4.53 9.50
CA GLU A 25 -18.86 5.49 9.16
C GLU A 25 -17.54 4.93 9.69
N ALA A 26 -16.62 4.64 8.77
CA ALA A 26 -15.33 4.09 9.15
C ALA A 26 -14.63 5.12 10.05
N PRO A 27 -13.92 4.68 11.11
CA PRO A 27 -13.16 5.62 11.94
C PRO A 27 -12.25 6.48 11.04
N SER A 28 -12.26 7.79 11.27
CA SER A 28 -11.33 8.70 10.60
C SER A 28 -9.94 8.53 11.21
N TYR A 29 -8.98 8.05 10.42
CA TYR A 29 -7.60 7.88 10.84
C TYR A 29 -6.77 9.08 10.39
N SER A 30 -6.01 9.68 11.30
CA SER A 30 -5.07 10.75 10.99
C SER A 30 -3.71 10.20 10.58
N GLY A 31 -3.10 10.77 9.54
CA GLY A 31 -1.73 10.49 9.13
C GLY A 31 -0.65 11.21 9.95
N ALA A 32 -1.02 12.00 10.96
CA ALA A 32 -0.11 12.89 11.69
C ALA A 32 1.11 12.17 12.29
N LEU A 33 0.92 10.93 12.79
CA LEU A 33 2.03 10.17 13.36
C LEU A 33 3.07 9.83 12.29
N ALA A 34 2.65 9.32 11.13
CA ALA A 34 3.55 9.00 10.01
C ALA A 34 4.31 10.25 9.52
N ILE A 35 3.63 11.39 9.45
CA ILE A 35 4.23 12.68 9.10
C ILE A 35 5.31 13.07 10.11
N SER A 36 5.01 12.99 11.42
CA SER A 36 5.97 13.36 12.48
C SER A 36 7.24 12.49 12.47
N TRP A 37 7.09 11.19 12.15
CA TRP A 37 8.24 10.30 11.99
C TRP A 37 9.04 10.64 10.73
N ASN A 38 8.37 10.96 9.63
CA ASN A 38 9.01 11.37 8.39
C ASN A 38 9.83 12.67 8.58
N GLU A 39 9.27 13.68 9.23
CA GLU A 39 9.98 14.92 9.55
C GLU A 39 11.22 14.65 10.40
N ARG A 40 11.10 13.78 11.42
CA ARG A 40 12.23 13.46 12.30
C ARG A 40 13.36 12.75 11.57
N VAL A 41 13.06 11.76 10.74
CA VAL A 41 14.12 11.03 10.00
C VAL A 41 14.75 11.90 8.92
N LEU A 42 13.97 12.79 8.28
CA LEU A 42 14.51 13.73 7.30
C LEU A 42 15.44 14.75 7.98
N ALA A 43 15.09 15.28 9.14
CA ALA A 43 15.96 16.16 9.91
C ALA A 43 17.28 15.48 10.31
N ILE A 44 17.23 14.19 10.67
CA ILE A 44 18.43 13.39 10.96
C ILE A 44 19.28 13.19 9.70
N ALA A 45 18.67 12.82 8.58
CA ALA A 45 19.39 12.60 7.33
C ALA A 45 20.02 13.91 6.79
N GLU A 46 19.33 15.04 6.94
CA GLU A 46 19.90 16.35 6.62
C GLU A 46 21.12 16.66 7.48
N ALA A 47 21.03 16.44 8.80
CA ALA A 47 22.10 16.71 9.75
C ALA A 47 23.30 15.77 9.61
N GLU A 48 23.07 14.53 9.19
CA GLU A 48 24.11 13.50 9.03
C GLU A 48 24.98 13.77 7.79
N ASP A 49 24.36 13.95 6.62
CA ASP A 49 25.09 14.04 5.36
C ASP A 49 24.43 14.92 4.29
N HIS A 50 23.47 15.77 4.66
CA HIS A 50 22.69 16.59 3.73
C HIS A 50 22.02 15.78 2.60
N PHE A 51 21.55 14.57 2.93
CA PHE A 51 20.91 13.65 1.98
C PHE A 51 21.83 13.18 0.84
N LEU A 52 23.15 13.26 0.99
CA LEU A 52 24.10 12.94 -0.08
C LEU A 52 24.30 11.44 -0.29
N THR A 53 23.96 10.60 0.69
CA THR A 53 24.16 9.15 0.58
C THR A 53 22.87 8.35 0.63
N LEU A 54 22.96 7.09 0.20
CA LEU A 54 21.84 6.14 0.27
C LEU A 54 21.40 5.80 1.70
N LYS A 55 22.16 6.19 2.74
CA LYS A 55 21.82 5.90 4.13
C LYS A 55 20.49 6.54 4.53
N GLY A 56 20.26 7.79 4.16
CA GLY A 56 19.00 8.50 4.42
C GLY A 56 17.82 7.80 3.76
N ILE A 57 17.93 7.51 2.45
CA ILE A 57 16.88 6.82 1.68
C ILE A 57 16.59 5.44 2.25
N ARG A 58 17.63 4.65 2.55
CA ARG A 58 17.49 3.32 3.15
C ARG A 58 16.77 3.39 4.50
N THR A 59 17.13 4.37 5.34
CA THR A 59 16.53 4.56 6.66
C THR A 59 15.05 4.91 6.56
N VAL A 60 14.69 5.86 5.67
CA VAL A 60 13.30 6.26 5.44
C VAL A 60 12.48 5.09 4.89
N ALA A 61 13.03 4.32 3.94
CA ALA A 61 12.34 3.17 3.36
C ALA A 61 12.07 2.09 4.40
N MET A 62 13.08 1.68 5.17
CA MET A 62 12.92 0.69 6.24
C MET A 62 11.91 1.13 7.30
N MET A 63 11.91 2.42 7.68
CA MET A 63 10.94 2.97 8.62
C MET A 63 9.51 2.84 8.08
N HIS A 64 9.27 3.18 6.81
CA HIS A 64 7.94 3.08 6.21
C HIS A 64 7.48 1.63 6.05
N LEU A 65 8.37 0.68 5.76
CA LEU A 65 8.06 -0.75 5.74
C LEU A 65 7.61 -1.23 7.12
N ALA A 66 8.34 -0.85 8.18
CA ALA A 66 7.95 -1.20 9.54
C ALA A 66 6.59 -0.60 9.94
N MET A 67 6.29 0.65 9.55
CA MET A 67 4.97 1.25 9.76
C MET A 67 3.87 0.53 9.01
N HIS A 68 4.14 0.16 7.76
CA HIS A 68 3.21 -0.60 6.92
C HIS A 68 2.86 -1.95 7.56
N ASP A 69 3.87 -2.71 7.97
CA ASP A 69 3.66 -4.04 8.55
C ASP A 69 3.01 -3.97 9.94
N ALA A 70 3.32 -2.95 10.75
CA ALA A 70 2.63 -2.68 12.00
C ALA A 70 1.14 -2.38 11.78
N LEU A 71 0.81 -1.58 10.75
CA LEU A 71 -0.58 -1.31 10.38
C LEU A 71 -1.29 -2.56 9.85
N HIS A 72 -0.61 -3.35 9.02
CA HIS A 72 -1.12 -4.61 8.51
C HIS A 72 -1.48 -5.58 9.64
N ALA A 73 -0.62 -5.70 10.66
CA ALA A 73 -0.85 -6.58 11.81
C ALA A 73 -2.12 -6.23 12.61
N VAL A 74 -2.49 -4.94 12.66
CA VAL A 74 -3.72 -4.49 13.33
C VAL A 74 -4.93 -4.55 12.41
N ARG A 75 -4.76 -4.16 11.14
CA ARG A 75 -5.84 -4.08 10.15
C ARG A 75 -5.32 -4.51 8.76
N PRO A 76 -5.40 -5.81 8.43
CA PRO A 76 -4.88 -6.33 7.18
C PRO A 76 -5.77 -5.89 6.01
N ARG A 77 -5.36 -4.84 5.31
CA ARG A 77 -6.02 -4.35 4.08
C ARG A 77 -5.21 -4.63 2.82
N TYR A 78 -3.88 -4.56 2.92
CA TYR A 78 -2.92 -4.84 1.85
C TYR A 78 -2.03 -6.01 2.27
N ALA A 79 -1.30 -6.65 1.35
CA ALA A 79 -0.37 -7.72 1.71
C ALA A 79 0.79 -7.17 2.55
N PRO A 80 1.30 -7.91 3.56
CA PRO A 80 2.46 -7.46 4.34
C PRO A 80 3.70 -7.39 3.45
N TYR A 81 4.63 -6.52 3.81
CA TYR A 81 5.94 -6.50 3.17
C TYR A 81 6.84 -7.61 3.72
N ASP A 82 6.77 -7.88 5.03
CA ASP A 82 7.42 -9.05 5.63
C ASP A 82 6.89 -10.34 4.98
N TYR A 83 7.65 -10.84 4.01
CA TYR A 83 7.34 -12.06 3.29
C TYR A 83 8.02 -13.24 4.00
N VAL A 84 7.24 -13.95 4.81
CA VAL A 84 7.68 -15.18 5.46
C VAL A 84 7.11 -16.38 4.69
N ALA A 85 7.96 -17.06 3.90
CA ALA A 85 7.61 -18.32 3.24
C ALA A 85 8.77 -19.31 3.24
N ASP A 86 8.45 -20.61 3.32
CA ASP A 86 9.42 -21.70 3.07
C ASP A 86 9.67 -21.80 1.56
N ALA A 87 10.66 -21.07 1.06
CA ALA A 87 10.98 -20.98 -0.36
C ALA A 87 12.06 -21.99 -0.79
N ARG A 88 11.82 -23.30 -0.55
CA ARG A 88 12.75 -24.35 -0.99
C ARG A 88 12.91 -24.31 -2.51
N GLY A 89 14.12 -24.01 -2.97
CA GLY A 89 14.43 -23.84 -4.40
C GLY A 89 14.37 -22.40 -4.90
N ALA A 90 14.29 -21.41 -4.01
CA ALA A 90 14.49 -20.01 -4.38
C ALA A 90 15.84 -19.81 -5.07
N ASP A 91 15.85 -18.99 -6.13
CA ASP A 91 17.10 -18.57 -6.77
C ASP A 91 17.92 -17.73 -5.76
N PRO A 92 19.17 -18.13 -5.46
CA PRO A 92 19.95 -17.48 -4.42
C PRO A 92 20.39 -16.06 -4.80
N ILE A 93 20.49 -15.74 -6.09
CA ILE A 93 20.85 -14.40 -6.56
C ILE A 93 19.63 -13.48 -6.50
N ALA A 94 18.46 -13.96 -6.92
CA ALA A 94 17.22 -13.23 -6.76
C ALA A 94 16.91 -12.97 -5.28
N ALA A 95 17.12 -13.97 -4.41
CA ALA A 95 16.93 -13.83 -2.96
C ALA A 95 17.93 -12.82 -2.34
N ALA A 96 19.18 -12.80 -2.79
CA ALA A 96 20.18 -11.86 -2.31
C ALA A 96 19.98 -10.42 -2.83
N ALA A 97 19.22 -10.25 -3.92
CA ALA A 97 18.94 -8.96 -4.54
C ALA A 97 17.67 -8.27 -3.99
N GLN A 98 16.89 -8.95 -3.13
CA GLN A 98 15.72 -8.37 -2.46
C GLN A 98 16.11 -7.31 -1.42
#